data_AF-A0AAX6LJB7-F1
#
_entry.id   AF-A0AAX6LJB7-F1
#
_cell.length_a   1.000
_cell.length_b   1.000
_cell.length_c   1.000
_cell.angle_alpha   90.00
_cell.angle_beta   90.00
_cell.angle_gamma   90.00
#
_symmetry.space_group_name_H-M   'P 1'
#
loop_
_entity.id
_entity.type
_entity.pdbx_description
1 polymer ?
#
loop_
_entity_poly.entity_id
_entity_poly.type
_entity_poly.pdbx_seq_one_letter_code
_entity_poly.pdbx_strand_id
1 'polypeptide(L)' 'NNFAQSVQAMINAEVIIAKQSDLRHGQVTPQRWVIEHSFSWLGKYRRLWRNCERKLNTSKMMISLAFLQILLKRF' A
#
# COMPACT_ATOMS: atom_id res chain seq x y z
N ASN A 1 8.20 -14.13 14.71
CA ASN A 1 8.75 -13.20 13.69
C ASN A 1 7.80 -12.05 13.49
N ASN A 2 8.09 -10.91 14.11
CA ASN A 2 7.27 -9.70 14.06
C ASN A 2 7.51 -8.97 12.73
N PHE A 3 6.45 -8.63 11.98
CA PHE A 3 6.55 -7.90 10.72
C PHE A 3 7.39 -6.62 10.85
N ALA A 4 7.25 -5.88 11.95
CA ALA A 4 8.02 -4.67 12.21
C ALA A 4 9.54 -4.92 12.25
N GLN A 5 9.97 -6.04 12.85
CA GLN A 5 11.39 -6.41 12.90
C GLN A 5 11.94 -6.72 11.52
N SER A 6 11.16 -7.40 10.67
CA SER A 6 11.57 -7.69 9.29
C SER A 6 11.69 -6.42 8.45
N VAL A 7 10.78 -5.46 8.61
CA VAL A 7 10.86 -4.17 7.90
C VAL A 7 12.09 -3.38 8.35
N GLN A 8 12.35 -3.32 9.65
CA GLN A 8 13.55 -2.66 10.18
C GLN A 8 14.83 -3.28 9.60
N ALA A 9 14.92 -4.61 9.56
CA ALA A 9 16.10 -5.30 9.04
C ALA A 9 16.31 -5.10 7.52
N MET A 10 15.24 -5.02 6.73
CA MET A 10 15.33 -4.92 5.27
C MET A 10 15.54 -3.51 4.75
N ILE A 11 14.85 -2.53 5.33
CA ILE A 11 14.80 -1.15 4.79
C ILE A 11 15.06 -0.07 5.83
N ASN A 12 15.43 -0.46 7.07
CA ASN A 12 15.71 0.46 8.18
C ASN A 12 14.58 1.47 8.45
N ALA A 13 13.33 1.01 8.36
CA ALA A 13 12.13 1.84 8.54
C ALA A 13 11.28 1.36 9.72
N GLU A 14 10.73 2.32 10.47
CA GLU A 14 9.78 2.06 11.54
C GLU A 14 8.38 1.75 11.00
N VAL A 15 7.68 0.82 11.64
CA VAL A 15 6.33 0.41 11.26
C VAL A 15 5.31 0.90 12.28
N ILE A 16 4.34 1.67 11.81
CA ILE A 16 3.18 2.10 12.59
C ILE A 16 1.97 1.28 12.16
N ILE A 17 1.28 0.67 13.12
CA ILE A 17 0.08 -0.14 12.86
C ILE A 17 -1.15 0.68 13.23
N ALA A 18 -1.95 1.04 12.23
CA ALA A 18 -3.25 1.65 12.46
C ALA A 18 -4.27 0.57 12.86
N LYS A 19 -4.75 0.58 14.11
CA LYS A 19 -5.77 -0.38 14.54
C LYS A 19 -7.18 0.21 14.38
N GLN A 20 -8.16 -0.65 14.15
CA GLN A 20 -9.56 -0.24 14.12
C GLN A 20 -10.06 0.22 15.50
N SER A 21 -9.48 -0.28 16.59
CA SER A 21 -9.71 0.22 17.94
C SER A 21 -9.40 1.71 18.02
N ASP A 22 -8.28 2.16 17.45
CA ASP A 22 -7.76 3.51 17.64
C ASP A 22 -8.72 4.54 17.01
N LEU A 23 -9.26 4.21 15.84
CA LEU A 23 -10.35 4.96 15.19
C LEU A 23 -11.58 5.12 16.08
N ARG A 24 -12.02 4.04 16.75
CA ARG A 24 -13.20 4.07 17.64
C ARG A 24 -12.99 4.98 18.85
N HIS A 25 -11.74 5.16 19.28
CA HIS A 25 -11.36 6.06 20.36
C HIS A 25 -10.94 7.46 19.86
N GLY A 26 -11.13 7.76 18.58
CA GLY A 26 -10.79 9.07 17.98
C GLY A 26 -9.30 9.30 17.72
N GLN A 27 -8.45 8.29 17.91
CA GLN A 27 -7.02 8.37 17.58
C GLN A 27 -6.79 7.99 16.12
N VAL A 28 -6.41 8.98 15.31
CA VAL A 28 -6.10 8.79 13.89
C VAL A 28 -4.59 8.75 13.69
N THR A 29 -4.11 7.69 13.05
CA THR A 29 -2.70 7.56 12.66
C THR A 29 -2.33 8.65 11.64
N PRO A 30 -1.24 9.41 11.85
CA PRO A 30 -0.82 10.43 10.91
C PRO A 30 -0.56 9.83 9.51
N GLN A 31 -0.89 10.59 8.47
CA GLN A 31 -0.68 10.23 7.04
C GLN A 31 -1.42 8.97 6.54
N ARG A 32 -2.31 8.37 7.35
CA ARG A 32 -3.14 7.22 6.95
C ARG A 32 -3.88 7.45 5.62
N TRP A 33 -4.38 8.67 5.41
CA TRP A 33 -5.14 9.04 4.21
C TRP A 33 -4.35 8.82 2.92
N VAL A 34 -3.01 8.94 2.94
CA VAL A 34 -2.15 8.74 1.76
C VAL A 34 -2.18 7.28 1.31
N ILE A 35 -2.12 6.36 2.28
CA ILE A 35 -2.17 4.92 2.04
C ILE A 35 -3.55 4.52 1.52
N GLU A 36 -4.62 5.00 2.16
CA GLU A 36 -6.00 4.72 1.73
C GLU A 36 -6.29 5.26 0.32
N HIS A 37 -5.84 6.47 0.00
CA HIS A 37 -5.97 7.02 -1.35
C HIS A 37 -5.18 6.21 -2.38
N SER A 38 -3.95 5.81 -2.05
CA SER A 38 -3.13 4.96 -2.93
C SER A 38 -3.86 3.66 -3.26
N PHE A 39 -4.43 2.98 -2.26
CA PHE A 39 -5.22 1.77 -2.48
C PHE A 39 -6.52 2.04 -3.27
N SER A 40 -7.20 3.16 -3.01
CA SER A 40 -8.39 3.58 -3.77
C SER A 40 -8.08 3.77 -5.26
N TRP A 41 -6.93 4.34 -5.59
CA TRP A 41 -6.49 4.46 -7.00
C TRP A 41 -6.20 3.09 -7.62
N LEU A 42 -5.53 2.21 -6.88
CA LEU A 42 -5.23 0.84 -7.34
C LEU A 42 -6.50 0.01 -7.53
N GLY A 43 -7.56 0.25 -6.74
CA GLY A 43 -8.84 -0.43 -6.87
C GLY A 43 -9.53 -0.25 -8.23
N LYS A 44 -9.19 0.82 -8.98
CA LYS A 44 -9.70 1.02 -10.35
C LYS A 44 -9.04 0.11 -11.39
N TYR A 45 -7.89 -0.50 -11.05
CA TYR A 45 -7.17 -1.39 -11.95
C TYR A 45 -7.64 -2.83 -11.78
N ARG A 46 -8.50 -3.31 -12.70
CA ARG A 46 -9.10 -4.66 -12.66
C ARG A 46 -8.07 -5.77 -12.46
N ARG A 47 -6.87 -5.65 -13.03
CA ARG A 47 -5.78 -6.63 -12.90
C ARG A 47 -5.19 -6.73 -11.48
N LEU A 48 -5.34 -5.68 -10.66
CA LEU A 48 -4.83 -5.62 -9.29
C LEU A 48 -5.88 -5.99 -8.24
N TRP A 49 -7.14 -6.24 -8.63
CA TRP A 49 -8.24 -6.58 -7.71
C TRP A 49 -7.94 -7.85 -6.89
N ARG A 50 -7.34 -8.85 -7.52
CA ARG A 50 -6.76 -10.04 -6.87
C ARG A 50 -5.33 -10.14 -7.38
N ASN A 51 -4.40 -10.63 -6.56
CA ASN A 51 -3.08 -11.04 -7.04
C ASN A 51 -3.25 -12.24 -7.99
N CYS A 52 -3.70 -11.95 -9.22
CA CYS A 52 -4.00 -12.93 -10.26
C CYS A 52 -2.73 -13.31 -11.05
N GLU A 53 -1.63 -12.59 -10.84
CA GLU A 53 -0.37 -12.83 -11.53
C GLU A 53 0.32 -14.08 -10.97
N ARG A 54 0.74 -14.98 -11.87
CA ARG A 54 1.42 -16.23 -11.49
C ARG A 54 2.77 -16.00 -10.83
N LYS A 55 3.45 -14.90 -11.18
CA LYS A 55 4.80 -14.56 -10.69
C LYS A 55 4.76 -13.25 -9.91
N LEU A 56 5.45 -13.22 -8.77
CA LEU A 56 5.57 -12.02 -7.93
C LEU A 56 6.20 -10.84 -8.69
N ASN A 57 7.20 -11.12 -9.55
CA ASN A 57 7.83 -10.09 -10.38
C ASN A 57 6.84 -9.38 -11.30
N THR A 58 5.91 -10.12 -11.90
CA THR A 58 4.87 -9.56 -12.77
C THR A 58 3.90 -8.71 -11.95
N SER A 59 3.47 -9.19 -10.77
CA SER A 59 2.62 -8.38 -9.86
C SER A 59 3.31 -7.06 -9.48
N LYS A 60 4.59 -7.10 -9.11
CA LYS A 60 5.39 -5.91 -8.80
C LYS A 60 5.40 -4.91 -9.97
N MET A 61 5.66 -5.38 -11.19
CA MET A 61 5.68 -4.53 -12.38
C MET A 61 4.32 -3.89 -12.67
N MET A 62 3.22 -4.62 -12.46
CA MET A 62 1.86 -4.10 -12.67
C MET A 62 1.54 -2.95 -11.71
N ILE A 63 1.95 -3.05 -10.45
CA ILE A 63 1.77 -1.96 -9.47
C ILE A 63 2.56 -0.71 -9.90
N SER A 64 3.82 -0.88 -10.31
CA SER A 64 4.63 0.24 -10.81
C SER A 64 4.01 0.91 -12.03
N LEU A 65 3.50 0.13 -12.99
CA LEU A 65 2.80 0.66 -14.16
C LEU A 65 1.52 1.40 -13.79
N ALA A 66 0.74 0.90 -12.83
CA ALA A 66 -0.48 1.57 -12.37
C ALA A 66 -0.18 2.96 -11.79
N PHE A 67 0.88 3.08 -10.96
CA PHE A 67 1.30 4.39 -10.43
C PHE A 67 1.85 5.31 -11.52
N LEU A 68 2.66 4.81 -12.46
CA LEU A 68 3.12 5.59 -13.62
C LEU A 68 1.93 6.16 -14.43
N GLN A 69 0.91 5.33 -14.69
CA GLN A 69 -0.29 5.79 -15.40
C GLN A 69 -1.10 6.82 -14.60
N ILE A 70 -1.17 6.71 -13.27
CA ILE A 70 -1.81 7.73 -12.42
C ILE A 70 -1.05 9.06 -12.53
N LEU A 71 0.27 9.03 -12.44
CA LEU A 71 1.12 10.22 -12.53
C LEU A 71 0.98 10.88 -13.90
N LEU A 72 1.10 10.11 -14.99
CA LEU A 72 0.98 10.60 -16.37
C LEU A 72 -0.41 11.14 -16.73
N LYS A 73 -1.47 10.76 -16.02
CA LYS A 73 -2.81 11.32 -16.23
C LYS A 73 -3.05 12.60 -15.43
N ARG A 74 -2.22 12.85 -14.43
CA ARG A 74 -2.38 13.96 -13.49
C ARG A 74 -1.47 15.13 -13.83
N PHE A 75 -0.31 14.85 -14.43
CA PHE A 75 0.57 15.83 -15.08
C PHE A 75 0.21 15.95 -16.55
#